data_AF-A0A9D9BSM9-F1
#
_entry.id   AF-A0A9D9BSM9-F1
#
_cell.length_a   1.000
_cell.length_b   1.000
_cell.length_c   1.000
_cell.angle_alpha   90.00
_cell.angle_beta   90.00
_cell.angle_gamma   90.00
#
_symmetry.space_group_name_H-M   'P 1'
#
loop_
_entity.id
_entity.type
_entity.pdbx_description
1 polymer ?
#
loop_
_entity_poly.entity_id
_entity_poly.type
_entity_poly.pdbx_seq_one_letter_code
_entity_poly.pdbx_strand_id
1 'polypeptide(L)'
;MKLSVIILNYNVRHFLELCLRSVCAAVNDLDAEIIVVDNQSTDDSCLMVKSLFPEVVLIENDNNYGFSKGNNIGVEVAKGDYLCILNPDTVVSENTFSSLLKFADQKREIGIVGCRLIDGQGRFLPESKRHIPTPWVAIKKILGWSKTYYASEVNEIDTGPVAVFVGAFMLLKKDIYNAVGGFDEDYFMYGEDIDLSYKILKAGYNNYYVGQSSIIHYKGESTLKDKSYAKRFYGAMQIFYDKHFKSNFIFDTLVWIGIRVARLTSPKDEKQDRITGQYILVSSKQHPSLESALDAPVELITDLKTYNNKTEYILDNNYLDFNSIIEILSKAPKNSSATFKILPKNSNFIIGSNSSKQRGEVLSFVNN
;
A
#
# COMPACT_ATOMS: atom_id res chain seq x y z
N MET A 1 21.23 13.37 -2.21
CA MET A 1 20.11 12.41 -2.18
C MET A 1 18.82 13.18 -2.02
N LYS A 2 17.95 13.18 -3.03
CA LYS A 2 16.64 13.85 -2.99
C LYS A 2 15.59 13.01 -2.26
N LEU A 3 15.59 11.69 -2.44
CA LEU A 3 14.57 10.78 -1.93
C LEU A 3 15.18 9.52 -1.31
N SER A 4 14.69 9.10 -0.15
CA SER A 4 14.86 7.73 0.35
C SER A 4 13.50 7.06 0.34
N VAL A 5 13.39 5.88 -0.27
CA VAL A 5 12.20 5.03 -0.23
C VAL A 5 12.41 3.95 0.83
N ILE A 6 11.58 3.95 1.88
CA ILE A 6 11.67 3.04 3.03
C ILE A 6 10.56 2.02 2.90
N ILE A 7 10.95 0.75 2.81
CA ILE A 7 10.05 -0.39 2.65
C ILE A 7 10.26 -1.34 3.82
N LEU A 8 9.24 -1.48 4.67
CA LEU A 8 9.24 -2.46 5.74
C LEU A 8 8.68 -3.80 5.24
N ASN A 9 9.48 -4.86 5.24
CA ASN A 9 9.11 -6.18 4.77
C ASN A 9 8.83 -7.18 5.90
N TYR A 10 7.83 -8.05 5.69
CA TYR A 10 7.58 -9.23 6.53
C TYR A 10 6.85 -10.34 5.75
N ASN A 11 7.56 -11.42 5.41
CA ASN A 11 7.03 -12.64 4.79
C ASN A 11 6.19 -12.43 3.51
N VAL A 12 6.65 -11.58 2.59
CA VAL A 12 5.95 -11.27 1.34
C VAL A 12 6.89 -11.21 0.12
N ARG A 13 7.84 -12.15 0.03
CA ARG A 13 8.90 -12.21 -0.99
C ARG A 13 8.48 -11.81 -2.42
N HIS A 14 7.38 -12.36 -2.95
CA HIS A 14 6.97 -12.06 -4.33
C HIS A 14 6.36 -10.66 -4.52
N PHE A 15 5.63 -10.17 -3.53
CA PHE A 15 5.11 -8.80 -3.54
C PHE A 15 6.25 -7.80 -3.36
N LEU A 16 7.19 -8.07 -2.46
CA LEU A 16 8.38 -7.25 -2.28
C LEU A 16 9.19 -7.17 -3.59
N GLU A 17 9.39 -8.29 -4.30
CA GLU A 17 10.10 -8.28 -5.59
C GLU A 17 9.38 -7.37 -6.60
N LEU A 18 8.06 -7.52 -6.75
CA LEU A 18 7.28 -6.67 -7.66
C LEU A 18 7.34 -5.18 -7.25
N CYS A 19 7.23 -4.89 -5.95
CA CYS A 19 7.37 -3.54 -5.40
C CYS A 19 8.73 -2.95 -5.75
N LEU A 20 9.82 -3.66 -5.45
CA LEU A 20 11.19 -3.22 -5.74
C LEU A 20 11.42 -2.98 -7.23
N ARG A 21 10.92 -3.84 -8.12
CA ARG A 21 10.99 -3.61 -9.57
C ARG A 21 10.31 -2.31 -9.97
N SER A 22 9.13 -2.02 -9.40
CA SER A 22 8.40 -0.77 -9.67
C SER A 22 9.10 0.46 -9.11
N VAL A 23 9.65 0.37 -7.90
CA VAL A 23 10.40 1.47 -7.28
C VAL A 23 11.69 1.74 -8.06
N CYS A 24 12.46 0.72 -8.43
CA CYS A 24 13.66 0.87 -9.26
C CYS A 24 13.36 1.58 -10.58
N ALA A 25 12.26 1.20 -11.26
CA ALA A 25 11.81 1.89 -12.47
C ALA A 25 11.44 3.36 -12.20
N ALA A 26 10.75 3.64 -11.10
CA ALA A 26 10.30 4.98 -10.72
C ALA A 26 11.40 5.92 -10.19
N VAL A 27 12.56 5.38 -9.77
CA VAL A 27 13.70 6.17 -9.31
C VAL A 27 14.86 6.24 -10.30
N ASN A 28 14.74 5.61 -11.48
CA ASN A 28 15.83 5.51 -12.46
C ASN A 28 16.49 6.86 -12.80
N ASP A 29 15.69 7.94 -12.87
CA ASP A 29 16.16 9.30 -13.18
C ASP A 29 16.12 10.25 -11.96
N LEU A 30 16.12 9.70 -10.74
CA LEU A 30 16.10 10.44 -9.49
C LEU A 30 17.35 10.13 -8.65
N ASP A 31 17.92 11.16 -8.02
CA ASP A 31 18.92 10.98 -6.96
C ASP A 31 18.24 10.40 -5.72
N ALA A 32 18.14 9.07 -5.67
CA ALA A 32 17.39 8.35 -4.66
C ALA A 32 18.09 7.08 -4.19
N GLU A 33 17.71 6.63 -3.00
CA GLU A 33 18.07 5.31 -2.47
C GLU A 33 16.82 4.53 -2.05
N ILE A 34 16.96 3.22 -2.03
CA ILE A 34 15.92 2.29 -1.61
C ILE A 34 16.44 1.55 -0.39
N ILE A 35 15.66 1.55 0.68
CA ILE A 35 16.00 0.94 1.97
C ILE A 35 14.91 -0.07 2.29
N VAL A 36 15.29 -1.35 2.38
CA VAL A 36 14.41 -2.42 2.83
C VAL A 36 14.79 -2.77 4.25
N VAL A 37 13.83 -2.66 5.17
CA VAL A 37 13.96 -3.17 6.54
C VAL A 37 13.17 -4.47 6.61
N ASP A 38 13.84 -5.59 6.85
CA ASP A 38 13.19 -6.88 7.01
C ASP A 38 12.93 -7.17 8.50
N ASN A 39 11.66 -7.41 8.85
CA ASN A 39 11.22 -7.69 10.22
C ASN A 39 11.28 -9.18 10.57
N GLN A 40 12.44 -9.82 10.35
CA GLN A 40 12.65 -11.24 10.63
C GLN A 40 11.72 -12.14 9.78
N SER A 41 11.76 -11.96 8.47
CA SER A 41 11.08 -12.85 7.53
C SER A 41 11.69 -14.26 7.56
N THR A 42 10.84 -15.26 7.41
CA THR A 42 11.21 -16.68 7.33
C THR A 42 11.16 -17.21 5.90
N ASP A 43 10.69 -16.41 4.95
CA ASP A 43 10.72 -16.71 3.52
C ASP A 43 12.02 -16.22 2.86
N ASP A 44 12.13 -16.40 1.55
CA ASP A 44 13.32 -16.01 0.79
C ASP A 44 13.43 -14.50 0.53
N SER A 45 12.70 -13.63 1.25
CA SER A 45 12.72 -12.18 1.01
C SER A 45 14.13 -11.59 1.04
N CYS A 46 14.90 -11.84 2.10
CA CYS A 46 16.24 -11.28 2.25
C CYS A 46 17.21 -11.81 1.19
N LEU A 47 17.15 -13.11 0.88
CA LEU A 47 17.95 -13.73 -0.18
C LEU A 47 17.60 -13.13 -1.55
N MET A 48 16.31 -12.91 -1.82
CA MET A 48 15.82 -12.29 -3.04
C MET A 48 16.35 -10.85 -3.17
N VAL A 49 16.28 -10.03 -2.12
CA VAL A 49 16.83 -8.66 -2.14
C VAL A 49 18.33 -8.67 -2.43
N LYS A 50 19.11 -9.49 -1.70
CA LYS A 50 20.57 -9.59 -1.87
C LYS A 50 20.99 -10.03 -3.28
N SER A 51 20.21 -10.91 -3.90
CA SER A 51 20.55 -11.50 -5.20
C SER A 51 20.07 -10.68 -6.39
N LEU A 52 18.87 -10.09 -6.32
CA LEU A 52 18.24 -9.40 -7.43
C LEU A 52 18.41 -7.87 -7.38
N PHE A 53 18.65 -7.31 -6.19
CA PHE A 53 18.75 -5.85 -5.96
C PHE A 53 19.95 -5.52 -5.05
N PRO A 54 21.19 -5.86 -5.44
CA PRO A 54 22.38 -5.64 -4.61
C PRO A 54 22.64 -4.17 -4.26
N GLU A 55 22.05 -3.22 -5.00
CA GLU A 55 22.10 -1.78 -4.74
C GLU A 55 21.14 -1.31 -3.63
N VAL A 56 20.16 -2.12 -3.24
CA VAL A 56 19.21 -1.79 -2.17
C VAL A 56 19.89 -1.95 -0.82
N VAL A 57 19.71 -0.97 0.06
CA VAL A 57 20.17 -1.07 1.45
C VAL A 57 19.23 -1.99 2.21
N LEU A 58 19.67 -3.22 2.49
CA LEU A 58 18.92 -4.19 3.27
C LEU A 58 19.35 -4.16 4.74
N ILE A 59 18.39 -3.95 5.64
CA ILE A 59 18.55 -4.07 7.09
C ILE A 59 17.76 -5.29 7.57
N GLU A 60 18.44 -6.30 8.09
CA GLU A 60 17.82 -7.52 8.61
C GLU A 60 17.67 -7.39 10.13
N ASN A 61 16.44 -7.17 10.61
CA ASN A 61 16.17 -7.15 12.04
C ASN A 61 16.22 -8.56 12.63
N ASP A 62 16.65 -8.65 13.88
CA ASP A 62 16.69 -9.89 14.65
C ASP A 62 15.31 -10.32 15.18
N ASN A 63 14.32 -9.42 15.16
CA ASN A 63 12.94 -9.63 15.61
C ASN A 63 11.95 -8.86 14.73
N ASN A 64 10.68 -9.25 14.78
CA ASN A 64 9.60 -8.43 14.22
C ASN A 64 9.26 -7.27 15.16
N TYR A 65 9.79 -6.08 14.87
CA TYR A 65 9.58 -4.86 15.66
C TYR A 65 8.26 -4.14 15.38
N GLY A 66 7.43 -4.65 14.47
CA GLY A 66 6.21 -3.97 14.04
C GLY A 66 6.48 -2.82 13.07
N PHE A 67 5.40 -2.11 12.71
CA PHE A 67 5.40 -1.10 11.65
C PHE A 67 6.18 0.16 12.05
N SER A 68 5.88 0.76 13.20
CA SER A 68 6.49 2.03 13.62
C SER A 68 8.00 1.91 13.76
N LYS A 69 8.46 1.03 14.64
CA LYS A 69 9.89 0.85 14.93
C LYS A 69 10.65 0.34 13.70
N GLY A 70 10.07 -0.58 12.93
CA GLY A 70 10.67 -1.06 11.69
C GLY A 70 10.92 0.06 10.68
N ASN A 71 9.95 0.94 10.46
CA ASN A 71 10.14 2.10 9.58
C ASN A 71 11.11 3.13 10.17
N ASN A 72 11.07 3.40 11.47
CA ASN A 72 12.01 4.32 12.13
C ASN A 72 13.47 3.88 11.92
N ILE A 73 13.77 2.57 12.01
CA ILE A 73 15.10 2.01 11.73
C ILE A 73 15.55 2.35 10.30
N GLY A 74 14.67 2.23 9.31
CA GLY A 74 14.98 2.61 7.93
C GLY A 74 15.19 4.11 7.76
N VAL A 75 14.38 4.93 8.44
CA VAL A 75 14.49 6.40 8.41
C VAL A 75 15.78 6.91 9.07
N GLU A 76 16.27 6.22 10.09
CA GLU A 76 17.50 6.59 10.80
C GLU A 76 18.71 6.63 9.85
N VAL A 77 18.83 5.62 8.97
CA VAL A 77 19.93 5.53 8.00
C VAL A 77 19.67 6.27 6.67
N ALA A 78 18.43 6.71 6.44
CA ALA A 78 18.04 7.42 5.22
C ALA A 78 18.81 8.74 5.05
N LYS A 79 19.17 9.09 3.82
CA LYS A 79 19.95 10.29 3.48
C LYS A 79 19.18 11.29 2.62
N GLY A 80 18.00 10.91 2.13
CA GLY A 80 17.14 11.74 1.30
C GLY A 80 16.53 12.91 2.04
N ASP A 81 16.44 14.06 1.37
CA ASP A 81 15.68 15.23 1.86
C ASP A 81 14.19 14.89 2.08
N TYR A 82 13.67 14.02 1.20
CA TYR A 82 12.35 13.42 1.31
C TYR A 82 12.44 11.94 1.68
N LEU A 83 11.46 11.50 2.46
CA LEU A 83 11.19 10.11 2.78
C LEU A 83 9.91 9.71 2.05
N CYS A 84 9.90 8.52 1.47
CA CYS A 84 8.67 7.82 1.11
C CYS A 84 8.55 6.56 1.94
N ILE A 85 7.57 6.52 2.84
CA ILE A 85 7.16 5.28 3.52
C ILE A 85 6.26 4.51 2.55
N LEU A 86 6.66 3.29 2.21
CA LEU A 86 5.99 2.49 1.19
C LEU A 86 5.82 1.04 1.66
N ASN A 87 4.62 0.50 1.47
CA ASN A 87 4.38 -0.91 1.78
C ASN A 87 5.02 -1.85 0.72
N PRO A 88 5.43 -3.06 1.13
CA PRO A 88 6.04 -4.05 0.22
C PRO A 88 5.03 -4.67 -0.76
N ASP A 89 3.73 -4.49 -0.55
CA ASP A 89 2.64 -4.97 -1.41
C ASP A 89 2.04 -3.86 -2.30
N THR A 90 2.90 -2.94 -2.74
CA THR A 90 2.52 -1.84 -3.64
C THR A 90 3.23 -1.91 -5.00
N VAL A 91 2.67 -1.20 -5.98
CA VAL A 91 3.28 -1.00 -7.30
C VAL A 91 3.13 0.47 -7.67
N VAL A 92 4.25 1.15 -7.86
CA VAL A 92 4.29 2.57 -8.24
C VAL A 92 4.52 2.72 -9.75
N SER A 93 4.02 3.80 -10.35
CA SER A 93 4.35 4.16 -11.74
C SER A 93 5.71 4.85 -11.83
N GLU A 94 6.32 4.81 -13.01
CA GLU A 94 7.62 5.43 -13.30
C GLU A 94 7.67 6.92 -12.92
N ASN A 95 6.56 7.63 -13.07
CA ASN A 95 6.44 9.06 -12.77
C ASN A 95 5.89 9.37 -11.36
N THR A 96 5.62 8.36 -10.52
CA THR A 96 5.00 8.56 -9.20
C THR A 96 5.84 9.51 -8.34
N PHE A 97 7.11 9.20 -8.10
CA PHE A 97 7.95 10.00 -7.20
C PHE A 97 8.26 11.38 -7.78
N SER A 98 8.64 11.47 -9.06
CA SER A 98 9.00 12.74 -9.68
C SER A 98 7.83 13.74 -9.69
N SER A 99 6.61 13.27 -9.98
CA SER A 99 5.42 14.13 -9.97
C SER A 99 5.04 14.61 -8.55
N LEU A 100 5.11 13.73 -7.56
CA LEU A 100 4.76 14.06 -6.17
C LEU A 100 5.81 14.93 -5.48
N LEU A 101 7.10 14.70 -5.75
CA LEU A 101 8.19 15.58 -5.29
C LEU A 101 8.04 16.99 -5.88
N LYS A 102 7.77 17.09 -7.19
CA LYS A 102 7.51 18.38 -7.85
C LYS A 102 6.32 19.11 -7.23
N PHE A 103 5.24 18.38 -6.91
CA PHE A 103 4.09 18.96 -6.19
C PHE A 103 4.49 19.45 -4.80
N ALA A 104 5.24 18.64 -4.04
CA ALA A 104 5.66 18.98 -2.67
C ALA A 104 6.58 20.21 -2.63
N ASP A 105 7.52 20.32 -3.57
CA ASP A 105 8.45 21.46 -3.67
C ASP A 105 7.73 22.80 -3.93
N GLN A 106 6.52 22.78 -4.47
CA GLN A 106 5.71 23.97 -4.77
C GLN A 106 4.82 24.42 -3.60
N LYS A 107 4.77 23.67 -2.50
CA LYS A 107 3.87 23.95 -1.36
C LYS A 107 4.66 24.43 -0.15
N ARG A 108 4.21 25.55 0.43
CA ARG A 108 4.68 26.00 1.75
C ARG A 108 4.04 25.15 2.83
N GLU A 109 4.77 24.92 3.91
CA GLU A 109 4.28 24.17 5.09
C GLU A 109 3.68 22.81 4.70
N ILE A 110 4.26 22.15 3.68
CA ILE A 110 3.81 20.84 3.22
C ILE A 110 4.08 19.79 4.30
N GLY A 111 3.04 19.03 4.67
CA GLY A 111 3.15 17.86 5.52
C GLY A 111 3.37 16.60 4.67
N ILE A 112 2.49 15.62 4.84
CA ILE A 112 2.48 14.39 4.03
C ILE A 112 1.77 14.64 2.71
N VAL A 113 2.33 14.10 1.64
CA VAL A 113 1.70 13.92 0.34
C VAL A 113 1.30 12.45 0.18
N GLY A 114 0.00 12.20 0.06
CA GLY A 114 -0.57 10.92 -0.32
C GLY A 114 -1.08 10.94 -1.76
N CYS A 115 -1.30 9.76 -2.33
CA CYS A 115 -1.77 9.60 -3.71
C CYS A 115 -3.00 8.69 -3.79
N ARG A 116 -3.59 8.55 -4.98
CA ARG A 116 -4.68 7.62 -5.23
C ARG A 116 -4.17 6.19 -5.09
N LEU A 117 -4.88 5.39 -4.29
CA LEU A 117 -4.61 3.96 -4.15
C LEU A 117 -5.71 3.16 -4.86
N ILE A 118 -5.32 2.15 -5.63
CA ILE A 118 -6.24 1.14 -6.18
C ILE A 118 -5.86 -0.26 -5.69
N ASP A 119 -6.84 -1.16 -5.58
CA ASP A 119 -6.57 -2.57 -5.31
C ASP A 119 -6.08 -3.33 -6.56
N GLY A 120 -5.76 -4.61 -6.42
CA GLY A 120 -5.34 -5.48 -7.53
C GLY A 120 -6.39 -5.66 -8.64
N GLN A 121 -7.61 -5.13 -8.46
CA GLN A 121 -8.68 -5.13 -9.45
C GLN A 121 -8.94 -3.74 -10.03
N GLY A 122 -8.09 -2.75 -9.70
CA GLY A 122 -8.24 -1.38 -10.18
C GLY A 122 -9.26 -0.55 -9.42
N ARG A 123 -9.85 -1.07 -8.33
CA ARG A 123 -10.87 -0.34 -7.58
C ARG A 123 -10.21 0.64 -6.64
N PHE A 124 -10.75 1.86 -6.59
CA PHE A 124 -10.31 2.88 -5.66
C PHE A 124 -10.42 2.42 -4.20
N LEU A 125 -9.38 2.70 -3.42
CA LEU A 125 -9.30 2.43 -1.99
C LEU A 125 -9.56 3.73 -1.20
N PRO A 126 -10.75 3.90 -0.58
CA PRO A 126 -11.09 5.11 0.17
C PRO A 126 -10.16 5.38 1.35
N GLU A 127 -9.50 4.35 1.88
CA GLU A 127 -8.52 4.49 2.96
C GLU A 127 -7.29 5.32 2.59
N SER A 128 -7.06 5.59 1.31
CA SER A 128 -6.06 6.55 0.82
C SER A 128 -6.29 7.98 1.31
N LYS A 129 -7.49 8.31 1.82
CA LYS A 129 -7.80 9.64 2.36
C LYS A 129 -8.86 9.60 3.46
N ARG A 130 -8.46 9.99 4.68
CA ARG A 130 -9.31 9.90 5.88
C ARG A 130 -9.41 11.24 6.59
N HIS A 131 -10.51 11.44 7.30
CA HIS A 131 -10.60 12.44 8.34
C HIS A 131 -9.86 11.98 9.59
N ILE A 132 -9.59 12.91 10.51
CA ILE A 132 -9.14 12.57 11.86
C ILE A 132 -10.23 11.70 12.51
N PRO A 133 -9.89 10.50 13.01
CA PRO A 133 -10.86 9.59 13.59
C PRO A 133 -11.21 10.02 15.01
N THR A 134 -11.76 11.23 15.18
CA THR A 134 -12.26 11.70 16.48
C THR A 134 -13.24 10.69 17.06
N PRO A 135 -13.42 10.66 18.39
CA PRO A 135 -14.29 9.67 19.04
C PRO A 135 -15.69 9.59 18.41
N TRP A 136 -16.28 10.74 18.09
CA TRP A 136 -17.58 10.81 17.41
C TRP A 136 -17.55 10.25 15.98
N VAL A 137 -16.49 10.54 15.22
CA VAL A 137 -16.28 9.97 13.86
C VAL A 137 -16.12 8.45 13.93
N ALA A 138 -15.37 7.93 14.90
CA ALA A 138 -15.21 6.49 15.09
C ALA A 138 -16.51 5.79 15.50
N ILE A 139 -17.30 6.39 16.40
CA ILE A 139 -18.63 5.88 16.77
C ILE A 139 -19.54 5.81 15.53
N LYS A 140 -19.61 6.88 14.72
CA LYS A 140 -20.38 6.89 13.48
C LYS A 140 -19.94 5.79 12.52
N LYS A 141 -18.63 5.55 12.39
CA LYS A 141 -18.10 4.45 11.57
C LYS A 141 -18.57 3.08 12.07
N ILE A 142 -18.53 2.83 13.38
CA ILE A 142 -18.99 1.57 13.99
C ILE A 142 -20.49 1.35 13.73
N LEU A 143 -21.28 2.42 13.75
CA LEU A 143 -22.72 2.41 13.44
C LEU A 143 -23.03 2.33 11.93
N GLY A 144 -22.02 2.15 11.07
CA GLY A 144 -22.18 2.00 9.62
C GLY A 144 -22.20 3.31 8.82
N TRP A 145 -22.02 4.46 9.45
CA TRP A 145 -21.98 5.77 8.78
C TRP A 145 -20.56 6.14 8.34
N SER A 146 -20.01 5.34 7.43
CA SER A 146 -18.62 5.40 6.95
C SER A 146 -18.26 6.68 6.17
N LYS A 147 -19.25 7.40 5.62
CA LYS A 147 -19.05 8.66 4.89
C LYS A 147 -18.38 9.75 5.73
N THR A 148 -18.43 9.64 7.06
CA THR A 148 -17.81 10.61 7.98
C THR A 148 -16.35 10.28 8.34
N TYR A 149 -15.85 9.12 7.92
CA TYR A 149 -14.49 8.67 8.20
C TYR A 149 -13.54 8.91 7.02
N TYR A 150 -14.01 8.70 5.79
CA TYR A 150 -13.24 8.98 4.58
C TYR A 150 -13.48 10.40 4.10
N ALA A 151 -12.42 11.06 3.62
CA ALA A 151 -12.49 12.42 3.08
C ALA A 151 -13.07 12.40 1.66
N SER A 152 -14.38 12.15 1.55
CA SER A 152 -15.09 11.96 0.28
C SER A 152 -15.35 13.25 -0.51
N GLU A 153 -15.17 14.41 0.14
CA GLU A 153 -15.30 15.75 -0.45
C GLU A 153 -14.18 16.09 -1.45
N VAL A 154 -13.03 15.43 -1.36
CA VAL A 154 -11.99 15.44 -2.41
C VAL A 154 -12.29 14.28 -3.34
N ASN A 155 -12.57 14.46 -4.63
CA ASN A 155 -12.90 13.30 -5.49
C ASN A 155 -11.68 12.39 -5.71
N GLU A 156 -11.92 11.17 -6.24
CA GLU A 156 -10.88 10.14 -6.42
C GLU A 156 -9.64 10.67 -7.19
N ILE A 157 -9.84 11.50 -8.21
CA ILE A 157 -8.79 12.01 -9.10
C ILE A 157 -8.42 13.48 -8.83
N ASP A 158 -9.01 14.11 -7.82
CA ASP A 158 -8.74 15.50 -7.48
C ASP A 158 -7.50 15.64 -6.60
N THR A 159 -6.99 16.87 -6.51
CA THR A 159 -5.96 17.24 -5.53
C THR A 159 -6.58 18.12 -4.45
N GLY A 160 -6.29 17.85 -3.17
CA GLY A 160 -6.83 18.66 -2.08
C GLY A 160 -6.23 18.34 -0.72
N PRO A 161 -6.46 19.22 0.28
CA PRO A 161 -6.04 18.97 1.66
C PRO A 161 -6.81 17.77 2.23
N VAL A 162 -6.09 16.87 2.91
CA VAL A 162 -6.67 15.68 3.56
C VAL A 162 -5.95 15.49 4.88
N ALA A 163 -6.68 15.14 5.94
CA ALA A 163 -6.08 15.12 7.27
C ALA A 163 -5.16 13.91 7.50
N VAL A 164 -5.59 12.71 7.10
CA VAL A 164 -4.92 11.46 7.46
C VAL A 164 -4.69 10.59 6.22
N PHE A 165 -3.47 10.10 6.09
CA PHE A 165 -3.05 9.13 5.09
C PHE A 165 -2.78 7.76 5.71
N VAL A 166 -2.89 6.71 4.90
CA VAL A 166 -2.54 5.35 5.30
C VAL A 166 -1.06 5.09 5.08
N GLY A 167 -0.42 4.33 5.97
CA GLY A 167 1.00 3.96 5.88
C GLY A 167 1.41 3.15 4.64
N ALA A 168 0.49 2.86 3.71
CA ALA A 168 0.81 2.21 2.44
C ALA A 168 1.64 3.10 1.50
N PHE A 169 1.43 4.42 1.57
CA PHE A 169 2.20 5.41 0.83
C PHE A 169 2.16 6.76 1.57
N MET A 170 3.31 7.26 2.01
CA MET A 170 3.44 8.59 2.62
C MET A 170 4.74 9.25 2.16
N LEU A 171 4.65 10.31 1.35
CA LEU A 171 5.80 11.12 0.95
C LEU A 171 5.87 12.38 1.82
N LEU A 172 7.00 12.64 2.48
CA LEU A 172 7.18 13.83 3.32
C LEU A 172 8.66 14.19 3.49
N LYS A 173 8.95 15.40 3.96
CA LYS A 173 10.33 15.81 4.26
C LYS A 173 10.89 15.09 5.49
N LYS A 174 12.15 14.67 5.43
CA LYS A 174 12.84 14.04 6.57
C LYS A 174 12.86 14.95 7.80
N ASP A 175 13.12 16.24 7.63
CA ASP A 175 13.15 17.20 8.73
C ASP A 175 11.80 17.31 9.45
N ILE A 176 10.68 17.24 8.70
CA ILE A 176 9.33 17.27 9.29
C ILE A 176 9.07 15.99 10.06
N TYR A 177 9.43 14.83 9.48
CA TYR A 177 9.33 13.54 10.15
C TYR A 177 10.07 13.56 11.50
N ASN A 178 11.32 14.04 11.51
CA ASN A 178 12.13 14.14 12.72
C ASN A 178 11.56 15.16 13.73
N ALA A 179 11.10 16.32 13.26
CA ALA A 179 10.60 17.38 14.13
C ALA A 179 9.35 16.97 14.92
N VAL A 180 8.52 16.06 14.39
CA VAL A 180 7.33 15.53 15.07
C VAL A 180 7.59 14.21 15.80
N GLY A 181 8.85 13.77 15.86
CA GLY A 181 9.25 12.53 16.52
C GLY A 181 8.90 11.25 15.77
N GLY A 182 8.76 11.30 14.43
CA GLY A 182 8.58 10.14 13.56
C GLY A 182 7.34 9.29 13.86
N PHE A 183 7.38 8.02 13.45
CA PHE A 183 6.36 7.07 13.90
C PHE A 183 6.52 6.78 15.39
N ASP A 184 5.40 6.78 16.09
CA ASP A 184 5.37 6.50 17.51
C ASP A 184 5.45 4.98 17.77
N GLU A 185 6.48 4.55 18.50
CA GLU A 185 6.79 3.13 18.71
C GLU A 185 5.87 2.42 19.71
N ASP A 186 4.99 3.15 20.41
CA ASP A 186 3.93 2.51 21.20
C ASP A 186 2.92 1.79 20.28
N TYR A 187 2.85 2.19 19.00
CA TYR A 187 2.06 1.51 17.99
C TYR A 187 2.89 0.39 17.35
N PHE A 188 2.47 -0.85 17.56
CA PHE A 188 3.00 -1.97 16.78
C PHE A 188 2.48 -1.94 15.33
N MET A 189 1.19 -1.60 15.10
CA MET A 189 0.54 -1.51 13.78
C MET A 189 -0.88 -0.90 13.86
N TYR A 190 -1.36 -0.29 12.77
CA TYR A 190 -2.72 0.22 12.50
C TYR A 190 -3.18 1.55 13.15
N GLY A 191 -2.29 2.31 13.79
CA GLY A 191 -2.61 3.64 14.30
C GLY A 191 -1.50 4.67 14.15
N GLU A 192 -0.29 4.20 13.86
CA GLU A 192 0.90 5.00 13.60
C GLU A 192 0.74 5.96 12.42
N ASP A 193 0.00 5.57 11.38
CA ASP A 193 -0.29 6.39 10.20
C ASP A 193 -1.20 7.59 10.55
N ILE A 194 -2.23 7.34 11.35
CA ILE A 194 -3.14 8.34 11.91
C ILE A 194 -2.39 9.28 12.87
N ASP A 195 -1.59 8.71 13.77
CA ASP A 195 -0.81 9.45 14.77
C ASP A 195 0.18 10.41 14.09
N LEU A 196 1.03 9.90 13.19
CA LEU A 196 1.99 10.72 12.45
C LEU A 196 1.29 11.82 11.64
N SER A 197 0.22 11.47 10.91
CA SER A 197 -0.55 12.45 10.14
C SER A 197 -1.07 13.57 11.04
N TYR A 198 -1.58 13.23 12.22
CA TYR A 198 -2.15 14.19 13.15
C TYR A 198 -1.10 15.04 13.87
N LYS A 199 0.06 14.46 14.23
CA LYS A 199 1.19 15.21 14.80
C LYS A 199 1.71 16.26 13.81
N ILE A 200 1.78 15.93 12.53
CA ILE A 200 2.19 16.86 11.46
C ILE A 200 1.21 18.02 11.33
N LEU A 201 -0.11 17.77 11.36
CA LEU A 201 -1.12 18.83 11.38
C LEU A 201 -1.01 19.72 12.61
N LYS A 202 -0.80 19.13 13.81
CA LYS A 202 -0.63 19.87 15.06
C LYS A 202 0.62 20.76 15.05
N ALA A 203 1.65 20.38 14.30
CA ALA A 203 2.87 21.17 14.12
C ALA A 203 2.71 22.31 13.09
N GLY A 204 1.51 22.52 12.53
CA GLY A 204 1.20 23.61 11.62
C GLY A 204 1.39 23.29 10.13
N TYR A 205 1.70 22.05 9.78
CA TYR A 205 1.85 21.62 8.39
C TYR A 205 0.52 21.14 7.78
N ASN A 206 0.45 21.10 6.46
CA ASN A 206 -0.74 20.73 5.70
C ASN A 206 -0.50 19.47 4.88
N ASN A 207 -1.31 18.45 5.14
CA ASN A 207 -1.30 17.18 4.42
C ASN A 207 -2.13 17.29 3.12
N TYR A 208 -1.65 16.72 2.01
CA TYR A 208 -2.27 16.83 0.68
C TYR A 208 -2.42 15.49 -0.03
N TYR A 209 -3.60 15.28 -0.61
CA TYR A 209 -3.89 14.17 -1.49
C TYR A 209 -3.72 14.62 -2.94
N VAL A 210 -3.02 13.83 -3.75
CA VAL A 210 -2.81 14.08 -5.18
C VAL A 210 -3.41 12.91 -5.97
N GLY A 211 -4.69 13.04 -6.34
CA GLY A 211 -5.46 11.98 -6.98
C GLY A 211 -5.06 11.64 -8.43
N GLN A 212 -4.30 12.53 -9.08
CA GLN A 212 -3.77 12.28 -10.43
C GLN A 212 -2.63 11.26 -10.45
N SER A 213 -1.92 11.09 -9.33
CA SER A 213 -0.92 10.02 -9.18
C SER A 213 -1.60 8.80 -8.57
N SER A 214 -1.47 7.64 -9.21
CA SER A 214 -2.10 6.39 -8.78
C SER A 214 -1.06 5.30 -8.60
N ILE A 215 -1.23 4.49 -7.55
CA ILE A 215 -0.43 3.27 -7.31
C ILE A 215 -1.36 2.10 -6.97
N ILE A 216 -0.88 0.88 -7.16
CA ILE A 216 -1.58 -0.33 -6.71
C ILE A 216 -1.16 -0.65 -5.28
N HIS A 217 -2.09 -1.10 -4.44
CA HIS A 217 -1.85 -1.63 -3.10
C HIS A 217 -2.69 -2.91 -2.91
N TYR A 218 -2.03 -4.06 -2.82
CA TYR A 218 -2.69 -5.37 -2.82
C TYR A 218 -3.37 -5.73 -1.49
N LYS A 219 -2.99 -5.08 -0.38
CA LYS A 219 -3.63 -5.09 0.94
C LYS A 219 -3.81 -6.48 1.56
N GLY A 220 -3.08 -6.71 2.64
CA GLY A 220 -3.31 -7.85 3.55
C GLY A 220 -2.37 -9.02 3.31
N GLU A 221 -1.28 -8.80 2.57
CA GLU A 221 -0.29 -9.82 2.29
C GLU A 221 0.51 -10.20 3.56
N SER A 222 1.00 -9.19 4.29
CA SER A 222 1.81 -9.39 5.51
C SER A 222 1.00 -9.59 6.80
N THR A 223 -0.35 -9.55 6.78
CA THR A 223 -1.15 -9.77 8.00
C THR A 223 -2.43 -10.57 7.75
N LEU A 224 -2.58 -11.66 8.49
CA LEU A 224 -3.85 -12.40 8.55
C LEU A 224 -4.89 -11.56 9.31
N LYS A 225 -6.06 -11.35 8.69
CA LYS A 225 -7.22 -10.66 9.31
C LYS A 225 -7.91 -11.59 10.31
N ASP A 226 -7.26 -11.86 11.43
CA ASP A 226 -7.77 -12.72 12.49
C ASP A 226 -8.23 -11.92 13.74
N LYS A 227 -8.52 -12.61 14.84
CA LYS A 227 -8.85 -11.94 16.12
C LYS A 227 -7.71 -11.04 16.64
N SER A 228 -6.47 -11.30 16.24
CA SER A 228 -5.31 -10.46 16.59
C SER A 228 -5.35 -9.12 15.84
N TYR A 229 -5.85 -9.08 14.59
CA TYR A 229 -6.07 -7.85 13.83
C TYR A 229 -7.01 -6.89 14.58
N ALA A 230 -8.18 -7.37 14.99
CA ALA A 230 -9.14 -6.54 15.72
C ALA A 230 -8.51 -6.03 17.02
N LYS A 231 -7.85 -6.90 17.80
CA LYS A 231 -7.17 -6.49 19.04
C LYS A 231 -6.13 -5.39 18.80
N ARG A 232 -5.29 -5.53 17.75
CA ARG A 232 -4.26 -4.55 17.38
C ARG A 232 -4.87 -3.22 16.93
N PHE A 233 -5.79 -3.24 15.96
CA PHE A 233 -6.45 -2.03 15.45
C PHE A 233 -7.15 -1.25 16.57
N TYR A 234 -7.93 -1.93 17.39
CA TYR A 234 -8.65 -1.26 18.46
C TYR A 234 -7.75 -0.84 19.63
N GLY A 235 -6.67 -1.57 19.90
CA GLY A 235 -5.65 -1.14 20.87
C GLY A 235 -4.94 0.14 20.41
N ALA A 236 -4.59 0.21 19.12
CA ALA A 236 -4.01 1.41 18.51
C ALA A 236 -4.94 2.62 18.64
N MET A 237 -6.25 2.46 18.40
CA MET A 237 -7.19 3.57 18.59
C MET A 237 -7.29 4.05 20.05
N GLN A 238 -7.14 3.16 21.03
CA GLN A 238 -7.09 3.55 22.44
C GLN A 238 -5.84 4.41 22.72
N ILE A 239 -4.66 3.96 22.27
CA ILE A 239 -3.41 4.73 22.38
C ILE A 239 -3.58 6.13 21.75
N PHE A 240 -4.16 6.20 20.55
CA PHE A 240 -4.41 7.46 19.85
C PHE A 240 -5.31 8.40 20.66
N TYR A 241 -6.37 7.89 21.27
CA TYR A 241 -7.27 8.72 22.07
C TYR A 241 -6.62 9.21 23.36
N ASP A 242 -5.91 8.34 24.07
CA ASP A 242 -5.23 8.67 25.33
C ASP A 242 -4.16 9.76 25.11
N LYS A 243 -3.47 9.73 23.96
CA LYS A 243 -2.41 10.70 23.62
C LYS A 243 -2.90 12.06 23.13
N HIS A 244 -4.10 12.12 22.57
CA HIS A 244 -4.48 13.27 21.75
C HIS A 244 -5.78 13.96 22.11
N PHE A 245 -6.65 13.31 22.88
CA PHE A 245 -7.93 13.86 23.29
C PHE A 245 -7.96 13.98 24.81
N LYS A 246 -8.71 14.97 25.31
CA LYS A 246 -8.90 15.11 26.75
C LYS A 246 -9.71 13.91 27.24
N SER A 247 -9.01 13.00 27.90
CA SER A 247 -9.58 11.81 28.50
C SER A 247 -10.18 12.15 29.88
N ASN A 248 -11.27 11.47 30.21
CA ASN A 248 -11.77 11.34 31.57
C ASN A 248 -12.36 9.94 31.72
N PHE A 249 -12.55 9.48 32.95
CA PHE A 249 -12.98 8.11 33.22
C PHE A 249 -14.23 7.68 32.44
N ILE A 250 -15.20 8.58 32.27
CA ILE A 250 -16.44 8.29 31.53
C ILE A 250 -16.14 8.16 30.04
N PHE A 251 -15.36 9.08 29.48
CA PHE A 251 -14.93 9.05 28.09
C PHE A 251 -14.15 7.78 27.76
N ASP A 252 -13.17 7.41 28.59
CA ASP A 252 -12.36 6.20 28.39
C ASP A 252 -13.21 4.95 28.47
N THR A 253 -14.15 4.91 29.43
CA THR A 253 -15.09 3.80 29.58
C THR A 253 -15.99 3.65 28.36
N LEU A 254 -16.52 4.76 27.82
CA LEU A 254 -17.37 4.73 26.63
C LEU A 254 -16.61 4.31 25.36
N VAL A 255 -15.39 4.83 25.18
CA VAL A 255 -14.50 4.42 24.09
C VAL A 255 -14.17 2.93 24.21
N TRP A 256 -13.82 2.47 25.41
CA TRP A 256 -13.50 1.07 25.67
C TRP A 256 -14.70 0.14 25.40
N ILE A 257 -15.91 0.51 25.85
CA ILE A 257 -17.14 -0.23 25.55
C ILE A 257 -17.41 -0.25 24.05
N GLY A 258 -17.35 0.91 23.37
CA GLY A 258 -17.60 1.01 21.93
C GLY A 258 -16.64 0.15 21.11
N ILE A 259 -15.36 0.14 21.48
CA ILE A 259 -14.32 -0.72 20.91
C ILE A 259 -14.66 -2.22 21.14
N ARG A 260 -15.06 -2.59 22.35
CA ARG A 260 -15.43 -3.98 22.69
C ARG A 260 -16.62 -4.46 21.87
N VAL A 261 -17.62 -3.62 21.67
CA VAL A 261 -18.80 -3.94 20.84
C VAL A 261 -18.41 -4.09 19.37
N ALA A 262 -17.59 -3.19 18.83
CA ALA A 262 -17.16 -3.24 17.43
C ALA A 262 -16.34 -4.50 17.07
N ARG A 263 -15.61 -5.07 18.04
CA ARG A 263 -14.93 -6.38 17.88
C ARG A 263 -15.91 -7.53 17.63
N LEU A 264 -17.16 -7.43 18.11
CA LEU A 264 -18.17 -8.48 17.97
C LEU A 264 -18.91 -8.41 16.62
N THR A 265 -18.87 -7.26 15.93
CA THR A 265 -19.59 -7.00 14.69
C THR A 265 -18.68 -7.00 13.45
N SER A 266 -17.42 -7.44 13.58
CA SER A 266 -16.50 -7.48 12.46
C SER A 266 -17.03 -8.41 11.36
N PRO A 267 -17.20 -7.91 10.12
CA PRO A 267 -17.78 -8.70 9.03
C PRO A 267 -16.92 -9.93 8.75
N LYS A 268 -17.57 -11.06 8.47
CA LYS A 268 -16.88 -12.27 7.99
C LYS A 268 -16.35 -12.00 6.58
N ASP A 269 -15.14 -12.48 6.30
CA ASP A 269 -14.59 -12.45 4.94
C ASP A 269 -15.43 -13.37 4.05
N GLU A 270 -16.00 -12.80 2.99
CA GLU A 270 -16.59 -13.57 1.91
C GLU A 270 -15.46 -14.18 1.07
N LYS A 271 -15.53 -15.49 0.84
CA LYS A 271 -14.71 -16.17 -0.15
C LYS A 271 -15.17 -15.72 -1.53
N GLN A 272 -14.22 -15.40 -2.38
CA GLN A 272 -14.48 -15.04 -3.76
C GLN A 272 -13.98 -16.20 -4.60
N ASP A 273 -14.83 -16.71 -5.49
CA ASP A 273 -14.48 -17.87 -6.31
C ASP A 273 -13.36 -17.50 -7.28
N ARG A 274 -12.41 -18.42 -7.44
CA ARG A 274 -11.36 -18.31 -8.44
C ARG A 274 -12.02 -18.26 -9.81
N ILE A 275 -11.65 -17.29 -10.62
CA ILE A 275 -12.11 -17.21 -12.00
C ILE A 275 -11.27 -18.20 -12.80
N THR A 276 -11.88 -19.27 -13.27
CA THR A 276 -11.23 -20.32 -14.05
C THR A 276 -11.71 -20.27 -15.49
N GLY A 277 -10.79 -20.41 -16.45
CA GLY A 277 -11.12 -20.86 -17.82
C GLY A 277 -10.92 -19.86 -18.97
N GLN A 278 -10.52 -18.61 -18.72
CA GLN A 278 -10.15 -17.69 -19.79
C GLN A 278 -9.00 -16.77 -19.37
N TYR A 279 -7.85 -16.92 -20.03
CA TYR A 279 -6.66 -16.10 -19.82
C TYR A 279 -6.36 -15.24 -21.05
N ILE A 280 -6.06 -13.97 -20.81
CA ILE A 280 -5.58 -13.06 -21.84
C ILE A 280 -4.21 -12.54 -21.41
N LEU A 281 -3.17 -12.83 -22.20
CA LEU A 281 -1.84 -12.26 -22.04
C LEU A 281 -1.73 -10.98 -22.85
N VAL A 282 -1.47 -9.86 -22.17
CA VAL A 282 -1.18 -8.58 -22.81
C VAL A 282 0.34 -8.47 -22.98
N SER A 283 0.84 -8.85 -24.15
CA SER A 283 2.28 -8.89 -24.47
C SER A 283 2.53 -8.72 -25.98
N SER A 284 3.78 -8.53 -26.35
CA SER A 284 4.25 -8.57 -27.75
C SER A 284 4.48 -9.99 -28.27
N LYS A 285 4.60 -10.98 -27.38
CA LYS A 285 4.92 -12.37 -27.72
C LYS A 285 4.25 -13.35 -26.75
N GLN A 286 4.11 -14.59 -27.21
CA GLN A 286 3.67 -15.71 -26.38
C GLN A 286 4.69 -16.06 -25.29
N HIS A 287 4.23 -16.76 -24.25
CA HIS A 287 5.06 -17.15 -23.11
C HIS A 287 4.85 -18.65 -22.80
N PRO A 288 5.53 -19.57 -23.52
CA PRO A 288 5.25 -21.01 -23.46
C PRO A 288 5.29 -21.63 -22.05
N SER A 289 6.24 -21.22 -21.21
CA SER A 289 6.35 -21.71 -19.83
C SER A 289 5.18 -21.28 -18.94
N LEU A 290 4.60 -20.11 -19.21
CA LEU A 290 3.44 -19.59 -18.49
C LEU A 290 2.18 -20.30 -18.98
N GLU A 291 2.02 -20.41 -20.31
CA GLU A 291 0.93 -21.15 -20.93
C GLU A 291 0.84 -22.60 -20.43
N SER A 292 1.99 -23.26 -20.26
CA SER A 292 2.07 -24.63 -19.74
C SER A 292 1.69 -24.74 -18.25
N ALA A 293 1.74 -23.64 -17.50
CA ALA A 293 1.41 -23.60 -16.08
C ALA A 293 -0.06 -23.23 -15.80
N LEU A 294 -0.80 -22.80 -16.83
CA LEU A 294 -2.21 -22.41 -16.74
C LEU A 294 -3.12 -23.57 -17.13
N ASP A 295 -4.34 -23.57 -16.58
CA ASP A 295 -5.33 -24.64 -16.76
C ASP A 295 -6.23 -24.46 -18.00
N ALA A 296 -6.00 -23.41 -18.79
CA ALA A 296 -6.73 -23.11 -20.02
C ALA A 296 -5.83 -22.38 -21.03
N PRO A 297 -6.18 -22.40 -22.34
CA PRO A 297 -5.46 -21.65 -23.36
C PRO A 297 -5.37 -20.16 -23.06
N VAL A 298 -4.24 -19.55 -23.46
CA VAL A 298 -3.97 -18.13 -23.28
C VAL A 298 -4.13 -17.43 -24.63
N GLU A 299 -5.04 -16.46 -24.69
CA GLU A 299 -5.16 -15.56 -25.83
C GLU A 299 -4.12 -14.45 -25.71
N LEU A 300 -3.33 -14.22 -26.76
CA LEU A 300 -2.35 -13.13 -26.81
C LEU A 300 -2.96 -11.90 -27.47
N ILE A 301 -2.87 -10.75 -26.81
CA ILE A 301 -3.22 -9.45 -27.37
C ILE A 301 -2.09 -8.45 -27.12
N THR A 302 -1.96 -7.45 -28.00
CA THR A 302 -0.94 -6.39 -27.88
C THR A 302 -1.50 -5.09 -27.30
N ASP A 303 -2.82 -4.94 -27.26
CA ASP A 303 -3.53 -3.76 -26.77
C ASP A 303 -4.90 -4.16 -26.19
N LEU A 304 -5.19 -3.72 -24.96
CA LEU A 304 -6.42 -4.03 -24.23
C LEU A 304 -7.42 -2.87 -24.34
N LYS A 305 -8.45 -3.05 -25.18
CA LYS A 305 -9.49 -2.03 -25.41
C LYS A 305 -10.77 -2.25 -24.61
N THR A 306 -11.09 -3.51 -24.31
CA THR A 306 -12.36 -3.91 -23.69
C THR A 306 -12.14 -4.99 -22.64
N TYR A 307 -12.92 -4.95 -21.57
CA TYR A 307 -12.84 -5.90 -20.47
C TYR A 307 -13.96 -6.93 -20.56
N ASN A 308 -13.58 -8.19 -20.61
CA ASN A 308 -14.48 -9.33 -20.58
C ASN A 308 -14.69 -9.76 -19.12
N ASN A 309 -15.93 -10.14 -18.81
CA ASN A 309 -16.25 -10.68 -17.49
C ASN A 309 -15.75 -12.12 -17.37
N LYS A 310 -15.29 -12.49 -16.16
CA LYS A 310 -14.75 -13.82 -15.86
C LYS A 310 -13.51 -14.15 -16.71
N THR A 311 -12.68 -13.15 -16.96
CA THR A 311 -11.42 -13.27 -17.67
C THR A 311 -10.28 -12.80 -16.78
N GLU A 312 -9.19 -13.56 -16.75
CA GLU A 312 -7.96 -13.19 -16.06
C GLU A 312 -6.97 -12.58 -17.05
N TYR A 313 -6.65 -11.31 -16.85
CA TYR A 313 -5.70 -10.56 -17.65
C TYR A 313 -4.31 -10.67 -17.03
N ILE A 314 -3.37 -11.23 -17.78
CA ILE A 314 -1.96 -11.30 -17.41
C ILE A 314 -1.23 -10.17 -18.11
N LEU A 315 -0.72 -9.22 -17.34
CA LEU A 315 -0.05 -8.03 -17.83
C LEU A 315 1.46 -8.25 -17.80
N ASP A 316 2.07 -8.35 -18.98
CA ASP A 316 3.50 -8.63 -19.11
C ASP A 316 4.35 -7.38 -18.91
N ASN A 317 5.03 -7.26 -17.76
CA ASN A 317 5.89 -6.13 -17.45
C ASN A 317 7.22 -6.12 -18.24
N ASN A 318 7.50 -7.16 -19.04
CA ASN A 318 8.56 -7.09 -20.05
C ASN A 318 8.13 -6.26 -21.26
N TYR A 319 6.82 -6.09 -21.48
CA TYR A 319 6.23 -5.34 -22.60
C TYR A 319 5.56 -4.03 -22.14
N LEU A 320 4.85 -4.05 -21.01
CA LEU A 320 4.17 -2.90 -20.43
C LEU A 320 4.99 -2.28 -19.30
N ASP A 321 5.09 -0.95 -19.29
CA ASP A 321 5.60 -0.21 -18.13
C ASP A 321 4.56 -0.20 -16.99
N PHE A 322 4.98 0.17 -15.78
CA PHE A 322 4.09 0.18 -14.61
C PHE A 322 3.00 1.24 -14.72
N ASN A 323 3.27 2.38 -15.36
CA ASN A 323 2.26 3.39 -15.67
C ASN A 323 1.11 2.79 -16.51
N SER A 324 1.42 2.09 -17.60
CA SER A 324 0.43 1.44 -18.46
C SER A 324 -0.36 0.36 -17.72
N ILE A 325 0.32 -0.43 -16.89
CA ILE A 325 -0.34 -1.44 -16.03
C ILE A 325 -1.36 -0.78 -15.09
N ILE A 326 -0.98 0.28 -14.38
CA ILE A 326 -1.85 1.01 -13.45
C ILE A 326 -3.02 1.68 -14.19
N GLU A 327 -2.78 2.21 -15.39
CA GLU A 327 -3.82 2.76 -16.25
C GLU A 327 -4.83 1.71 -16.72
N ILE A 328 -4.36 0.53 -17.13
CA ILE A 328 -5.20 -0.61 -17.50
C ILE A 328 -6.11 -0.97 -16.33
N LEU A 329 -5.55 -1.21 -15.14
CA LEU A 329 -6.35 -1.53 -13.96
C LEU A 329 -7.36 -0.41 -13.65
N SER A 330 -6.93 0.85 -13.68
CA SER A 330 -7.78 1.99 -13.35
C SER A 330 -8.94 2.22 -14.33
N LYS A 331 -8.82 1.75 -15.58
CA LYS A 331 -9.86 1.85 -16.61
C LYS A 331 -10.87 0.69 -16.58
N ALA A 332 -10.60 -0.36 -15.79
CA ALA A 332 -11.51 -1.49 -15.66
C ALA A 332 -12.89 -1.05 -15.13
N PRO A 333 -14.01 -1.48 -15.75
CA PRO A 333 -15.34 -1.11 -15.27
C PRO A 333 -15.58 -1.59 -13.84
N LYS A 334 -16.12 -0.72 -12.97
CA LYS A 334 -16.34 -1.03 -11.54
C LYS A 334 -17.20 -2.28 -11.27
N ASN A 335 -18.08 -2.65 -12.21
CA ASN A 335 -18.95 -3.83 -12.13
C ASN A 335 -18.39 -5.04 -12.88
N SER A 336 -17.17 -4.96 -13.41
CA SER A 336 -16.54 -6.07 -14.12
C SER A 336 -16.10 -7.15 -13.13
N SER A 337 -16.21 -8.40 -13.56
CA SER A 337 -15.57 -9.54 -12.89
C SER A 337 -14.22 -9.90 -13.52
N ALA A 338 -13.55 -8.98 -14.22
CA ALA A 338 -12.18 -9.18 -14.66
C ALA A 338 -11.22 -9.25 -13.45
N THR A 339 -10.20 -10.10 -13.56
CA THR A 339 -9.06 -10.15 -12.62
C THR A 339 -7.77 -9.84 -13.34
N PHE A 340 -6.77 -9.39 -12.58
CA PHE A 340 -5.48 -8.98 -13.13
C PHE A 340 -4.35 -9.66 -12.38
N LYS A 341 -3.39 -10.20 -13.13
CA LYS A 341 -2.08 -10.62 -12.65
C LYS A 341 -1.01 -9.86 -13.42
N ILE A 342 0.08 -9.52 -12.76
CA ILE A 342 1.28 -8.97 -13.38
C ILE A 342 2.28 -10.10 -13.52
N LEU A 343 2.90 -10.22 -14.69
CA LEU A 343 4.13 -10.99 -14.90
C LEU A 343 5.30 -10.00 -14.74
N PRO A 344 6.01 -9.98 -13.60
CA PRO A 344 7.13 -9.07 -13.40
C PRO A 344 8.24 -9.30 -14.43
N LYS A 345 8.93 -8.23 -14.81
CA LYS A 345 10.01 -8.27 -15.79
C LYS A 345 11.10 -9.27 -15.36
N ASN A 346 11.54 -10.11 -16.28
CA ASN A 346 12.56 -11.14 -16.04
C ASN A 346 12.28 -12.06 -14.83
N SER A 347 11.01 -12.35 -14.54
CA SER A 347 10.63 -13.32 -13.50
C SER A 347 9.92 -14.53 -14.09
N ASN A 348 9.73 -15.54 -13.25
CA ASN A 348 9.09 -16.80 -13.59
C ASN A 348 7.79 -17.01 -12.80
N PHE A 349 7.09 -15.93 -12.47
CA PHE A 349 5.82 -16.01 -11.75
C PHE A 349 4.86 -14.91 -12.19
N ILE A 350 3.56 -15.17 -12.10
CA ILE A 350 2.53 -14.13 -12.14
C ILE A 350 1.98 -13.88 -10.75
N ILE A 351 1.60 -12.64 -10.46
CA ILE A 351 1.14 -12.22 -9.14
C ILE A 351 -0.01 -11.21 -9.23
N GLY A 352 -0.98 -11.30 -8.33
CA GLY A 352 -2.02 -10.28 -8.19
C GLY A 352 -3.10 -10.70 -7.23
N SER A 353 -3.97 -9.77 -6.84
CA SER A 353 -5.07 -10.05 -5.91
C SER A 353 -6.43 -9.84 -6.58
N ASN A 354 -7.33 -10.78 -6.33
CA ASN A 354 -8.70 -10.76 -6.82
C ASN A 354 -9.66 -10.09 -5.82
N SER A 355 -9.14 -9.50 -4.73
CA SER A 355 -9.90 -8.77 -3.72
C SER A 355 -9.00 -8.00 -2.76
N SER A 356 -9.38 -6.79 -2.36
CA SER A 356 -8.73 -6.08 -1.23
C SER A 356 -8.92 -6.74 0.14
N LYS A 357 -9.68 -7.85 0.18
CA LYS A 357 -9.96 -8.59 1.41
C LYS A 357 -9.05 -9.80 1.62
N GLN A 358 -8.60 -10.44 0.56
CA GLN A 358 -7.90 -11.72 0.58
C GLN A 358 -6.43 -11.54 0.18
N ARG A 359 -5.59 -12.48 0.60
CA ARG A 359 -4.22 -12.56 0.10
C ARG A 359 -4.22 -12.76 -1.40
N GLY A 360 -3.27 -12.12 -2.07
CA GLY A 360 -3.05 -12.30 -3.48
C GLY A 360 -2.54 -13.70 -3.80
N GLU A 361 -2.59 -14.00 -5.09
CA GLU A 361 -2.21 -15.28 -5.64
C GLU A 361 -0.88 -15.11 -6.37
N VAL A 362 0.00 -16.10 -6.18
CA VAL A 362 1.26 -16.23 -6.92
C VAL A 362 1.21 -17.57 -7.64
N LEU A 363 1.44 -17.55 -8.95
CA LEU A 363 1.64 -18.76 -9.75
C LEU A 363 3.05 -18.71 -10.31
N SER A 364 3.92 -19.58 -9.82
CA SER A 364 5.30 -19.74 -10.33
C SER A 364 5.37 -20.83 -11.39
N PHE A 365 6.27 -20.69 -12.35
CA PHE A 365 6.52 -21.63 -13.43
C PHE A 365 8.01 -21.78 -13.71
N VAL A 366 8.39 -22.81 -14.46
CA VAL A 366 9.80 -23.14 -14.74
C VAL A 366 10.26 -22.37 -15.97
N ASN A 367 11.41 -21.70 -15.88
CA ASN A 367 12.07 -21.14 -17.06
C ASN A 367 12.60 -22.29 -17.92
N ASN A 368 12.19 -22.34 -19.19
CA ASN A 368 12.71 -23.31 -20.16
C ASN A 368 14.18 -23.07 -20.49
#